data_AF-A0A937T3A3-F1
#
_entry.id   AF-A0A937T3A3-F1
#
_cell.length_a   1.000
_cell.length_b   1.000
_cell.length_c   1.000
_cell.angle_alpha   90.00
_cell.angle_beta   90.00
_cell.angle_gamma   90.00
#
_symmetry.space_group_name_H-M   'P 1'
#
loop_
_entity.id
_entity.type
_entity.pdbx_description
1 polymer ?
#
loop_
_entity_poly.entity_id
_entity_poly.type
_entity_poly.pdbx_seq_one_letter_code
_entity_poly.pdbx_strand_id
1 'polypeptide(L)'
;MSIVVACRCGKRFSAQPYLAGKRVNCPECGSPIAIPTPQPDPQQTPALEPLGTSSGDDFWNETIASTPTSPFAGKTAPASPAFGVSSPSKRQFKVWPFVVAGVVAAVLILVCGGGFLIWSKVSSFVGQEREWVSTLPEEDYADVRRSFRTDLVQRGAPPQEWEPLSTPDGAKRIDYRSGNLTLAAFVDPPLSDDSERPGLLFLHGGFAYGDGDWEMAQPYRDAGYVVMTPTLRGENGQSGKFTLYFDEVGDVLAAADALAALPYVDDEQIFVAGHSAGGSLAALAAMASDRFRAAASLSGCMDQRLNADIAPFRQSDEREFQVRSPRYYASSFKCPTRLYVGSQEILLASSAEGTATRARKAGLDVQAQRIPGDHFTSVTPAIRHSITFFRRHLKSGFTPRMTLPPIATPEVPSFEPPTFEPPTFEPPTSPVTPPTIPGPSSPSYTPPRPPSFTPPSHPSFSQSRAVVVFEILGYEGRMPKRSAARHALIRIPWVDPVRIEVNESAGTLTVGVRGRSVSTAAAKSALEQAGFQVGATTYKGQ
;
A
#
# COMPACT_ATOMS: atom_id res chain seq x y z
N MET A 1 -15.85 8.07 26.10
CA MET A 1 -15.78 8.77 27.40
C MET A 1 -15.00 7.88 28.37
N SER A 2 -14.11 8.43 29.20
CA SER A 2 -13.34 7.63 30.17
C SER A 2 -14.11 7.43 31.50
N ILE A 3 -13.82 6.33 32.19
CA ILE A 3 -14.56 5.92 33.41
C ILE A 3 -13.81 6.44 34.63
N VAL A 4 -14.39 7.37 35.38
CA VAL A 4 -13.77 7.92 36.59
C VAL A 4 -13.96 6.96 37.77
N VAL A 5 -12.86 6.43 38.30
CA VAL A 5 -12.87 5.44 39.39
C VAL A 5 -12.15 5.99 40.62
N ALA A 6 -12.71 5.71 41.81
CA ALA A 6 -12.14 6.08 43.10
C ALA A 6 -11.54 4.85 43.79
N CYS A 7 -10.32 4.99 44.32
CA CYS A 7 -9.71 3.99 45.19
C CYS A 7 -10.08 4.24 46.67
N ARG A 8 -10.02 3.18 47.49
CA ARG A 8 -10.13 3.29 48.95
C ARG A 8 -9.00 4.13 49.60
N CYS A 9 -7.90 4.41 48.90
CA CYS A 9 -6.89 5.37 49.33
C CYS A 9 -7.26 6.85 49.06
N GLY A 10 -8.49 7.14 48.62
CA GLY A 10 -9.00 8.50 48.37
C GLY A 10 -8.63 9.09 47.00
N LYS A 11 -7.63 8.53 46.30
CA LYS A 11 -7.25 8.95 44.94
C LYS A 11 -8.34 8.55 43.92
N ARG A 12 -8.58 9.41 42.92
CA ARG A 12 -9.45 9.17 41.77
C ARG A 12 -8.63 9.21 40.47
N PHE A 13 -8.92 8.34 39.52
CA PHE A 13 -8.24 8.28 38.22
C PHE A 13 -9.22 7.95 37.09
N SER A 14 -8.79 8.18 35.84
CA SER A 14 -9.60 7.92 34.64
C SER A 14 -9.17 6.60 34.00
N ALA A 15 -10.06 5.60 34.00
CA ALA A 15 -9.84 4.33 33.35
C ALA A 15 -10.29 4.38 31.88
N GLN A 16 -9.53 3.72 31.01
CA GLN A 16 -9.86 3.60 29.59
C GLN A 16 -11.09 2.70 29.38
N PRO A 17 -11.95 2.95 28.36
CA PRO A 17 -13.24 2.26 28.22
C PRO A 17 -13.13 0.73 28.15
N TYR A 18 -12.07 0.20 27.52
CA TYR A 18 -11.82 -1.24 27.38
C TYR A 18 -11.51 -1.96 28.71
N LEU A 19 -11.38 -1.20 29.81
CA LEU A 19 -11.19 -1.72 31.18
C LEU A 19 -12.51 -1.85 31.97
N ALA A 20 -13.66 -1.43 31.41
CA ALA A 20 -14.97 -1.61 32.04
C ALA A 20 -15.20 -3.06 32.50
N GLY A 21 -15.68 -3.24 33.74
CA GLY A 21 -15.94 -4.54 34.35
C GLY A 21 -14.70 -5.33 34.78
N LYS A 22 -13.48 -4.88 34.45
CA LYS A 22 -12.22 -5.56 34.82
C LYS A 22 -11.72 -5.08 36.18
N ARG A 23 -10.93 -5.93 36.86
CA ARG A 23 -10.13 -5.52 38.01
C ARG A 23 -8.74 -5.09 37.54
N VAL A 24 -8.25 -3.97 38.06
CA VAL A 24 -6.90 -3.44 37.83
C VAL A 24 -6.31 -2.96 39.15
N ASN A 25 -4.99 -2.94 39.28
CA ASN A 25 -4.33 -2.43 40.48
C ASN A 25 -4.33 -0.90 40.48
N CYS A 26 -4.48 -0.30 41.66
CA CYS A 26 -4.31 1.13 41.83
C CYS A 26 -2.87 1.54 41.48
N PRO A 27 -2.64 2.51 40.58
CA PRO A 27 -1.29 2.95 40.25
C PRO A 27 -0.57 3.63 41.42
N GLU A 28 -1.32 4.12 42.42
CA GLU A 28 -0.78 4.85 43.58
C GLU A 28 -0.49 3.95 44.79
N CYS A 29 -1.30 2.92 45.03
CA CYS A 29 -1.21 2.09 46.26
C CYS A 29 -1.25 0.57 46.02
N GLY A 30 -1.12 0.13 44.77
CA GLY A 30 -1.10 -1.28 44.35
C GLY A 30 -2.41 -2.08 44.55
N SER A 31 -3.33 -1.59 45.39
CA SER A 31 -4.54 -2.30 45.81
C SER A 31 -5.48 -2.55 44.62
N PRO A 32 -6.07 -3.75 44.47
CA PRO A 32 -6.95 -4.07 43.36
C PRO A 32 -8.29 -3.32 43.45
N ILE A 33 -8.71 -2.73 42.34
CA ILE A 33 -9.96 -1.97 42.18
C ILE A 33 -10.75 -2.58 41.03
N ALA A 34 -12.07 -2.72 41.19
CA ALA A 34 -12.96 -3.02 40.07
C ALA A 34 -13.33 -1.72 39.33
N ILE A 35 -13.10 -1.69 38.02
CA ILE A 35 -13.61 -0.61 37.16
C ILE A 35 -15.10 -0.89 36.95
N PRO A 36 -16.03 -0.01 37.37
CA PRO A 36 -17.44 -0.24 37.21
C PRO A 36 -17.80 -0.28 35.72
N THR A 37 -18.60 -1.27 35.32
CA THR A 37 -19.29 -1.21 34.03
C THR A 37 -20.37 -0.13 34.11
N PRO A 38 -20.36 0.90 33.25
CA PRO A 38 -21.44 1.88 33.25
C PRO A 38 -22.74 1.18 32.83
N GLN A 39 -23.76 1.24 33.68
CA GLN A 39 -25.12 0.86 33.26
C GLN A 39 -25.71 1.98 32.38
N PRO A 40 -26.59 1.66 31.42
CA PRO A 40 -27.35 2.68 30.70
C PRO A 40 -28.21 3.50 31.66
N ASP A 41 -28.23 4.82 31.47
CA ASP A 41 -29.17 5.70 32.16
C ASP A 41 -30.59 5.50 31.58
N PRO A 42 -31.62 5.17 32.39
CA PRO A 42 -32.99 5.01 31.91
C PRO A 42 -33.54 6.23 31.15
N GLN A 43 -32.98 7.43 31.34
CA GLN A 43 -33.43 8.65 30.65
C GLN A 43 -32.81 8.88 29.27
N GLN A 44 -31.96 7.97 28.76
CA GLN A 44 -31.38 8.06 27.41
C GLN A 44 -31.70 6.86 26.52
N THR A 45 -32.99 6.53 26.40
CA THR A 45 -33.51 5.67 25.32
C THR A 45 -34.41 6.49 24.39
N PRO A 46 -33.95 6.88 23.18
CA PRO A 46 -34.84 7.32 22.12
C PRO A 46 -35.74 6.15 21.72
N ALA A 47 -37.06 6.31 21.82
CA ALA A 47 -38.00 5.28 21.40
C ALA A 47 -37.96 5.10 19.87
N LEU A 48 -38.02 3.84 19.41
CA LEU A 48 -38.29 3.52 18.01
C LEU A 48 -39.80 3.57 17.77
N GLU A 49 -40.25 4.55 16.99
CA GLU A 49 -41.56 4.54 16.32
C GLU A 49 -41.37 4.83 14.81
N PRO A 50 -42.34 4.44 13.96
CA PRO A 50 -42.01 3.76 12.70
C PRO A 50 -41.86 4.66 11.46
N LEU A 51 -41.41 4.00 10.39
CA LEU A 51 -41.31 4.48 9.00
C LEU A 51 -42.40 5.47 8.59
N GLY A 52 -42.03 6.76 8.48
CA GLY A 52 -42.81 7.80 7.82
C GLY A 52 -42.17 8.18 6.49
N THR A 53 -42.95 8.17 5.40
CA THR A 53 -42.46 8.51 4.04
C THR A 53 -42.41 10.01 3.79
N SER A 54 -41.30 10.54 3.29
CA SER A 54 -41.30 11.58 2.24
C SER A 54 -39.91 11.89 1.66
N SER A 55 -39.96 12.39 0.42
CA SER A 55 -38.90 12.89 -0.45
C SER A 55 -37.94 13.96 0.12
N GLY A 56 -36.72 13.97 -0.42
CA GLY A 56 -36.15 15.21 -0.98
C GLY A 56 -34.97 15.88 -0.26
N ASP A 57 -33.77 15.65 -0.80
CA ASP A 57 -32.80 16.67 -1.24
C ASP A 57 -32.19 17.71 -0.25
N ASP A 58 -31.29 18.53 -0.80
CA ASP A 58 -30.71 19.78 -0.26
C ASP A 58 -29.91 19.78 1.07
N PHE A 59 -28.80 19.03 1.09
CA PHE A 59 -27.72 19.17 2.10
C PHE A 59 -26.60 20.15 1.66
N TRP A 60 -26.93 21.38 1.24
CA TRP A 60 -25.94 22.46 1.07
C TRP A 60 -26.52 23.86 1.35
N ASN A 61 -26.41 24.29 2.61
CA ASN A 61 -26.29 25.67 3.13
C ASN A 61 -26.63 25.64 4.64
N GLU A 62 -26.05 26.44 5.53
CA GLU A 62 -24.95 27.41 5.42
C GLU A 62 -24.16 27.43 6.75
N THR A 63 -23.00 28.08 6.80
CA THR A 63 -22.21 28.26 8.04
C THR A 63 -22.08 29.76 8.35
N ILE A 64 -21.80 30.10 9.63
CA ILE A 64 -21.60 31.47 10.17
C ILE A 64 -22.97 32.17 10.39
N ALA A 65 -23.36 32.61 11.59
CA ALA A 65 -22.56 33.12 12.71
C ALA A 65 -23.17 32.85 14.12
N SER A 66 -22.30 32.79 15.13
CA SER A 66 -22.59 33.29 16.49
C SER A 66 -22.35 34.83 16.51
N THR A 67 -22.78 35.65 17.47
CA THR A 67 -23.05 35.44 18.91
C THR A 67 -24.14 36.45 19.41
N PRO A 68 -24.32 36.84 20.69
CA PRO A 68 -25.58 36.60 21.41
C PRO A 68 -26.47 37.83 21.69
N THR A 69 -27.65 37.54 22.23
CA THR A 69 -28.68 38.49 22.71
C THR A 69 -28.34 39.17 24.05
N SER A 70 -28.74 40.44 24.20
CA SER A 70 -29.40 40.94 25.42
C SER A 70 -30.19 42.25 25.16
N PRO A 71 -31.20 42.60 25.99
CA PRO A 71 -32.29 43.49 25.57
C PRO A 71 -32.39 44.79 26.38
N PHE A 72 -33.24 45.73 25.92
CA PHE A 72 -34.03 46.61 26.81
C PHE A 72 -35.34 47.03 26.13
N ALA A 73 -36.35 47.39 26.92
CA ALA A 73 -37.70 47.72 26.44
C ALA A 73 -38.05 49.20 26.63
N GLY A 74 -38.92 49.75 25.76
CA GLY A 74 -39.42 51.13 25.87
C GLY A 74 -40.66 51.40 25.01
N LYS A 75 -41.68 52.03 25.60
CA LYS A 75 -42.79 52.74 24.92
C LYS A 75 -42.33 54.23 24.78
N THR A 76 -42.89 55.15 23.98
CA THR A 76 -44.26 55.44 23.49
C THR A 76 -44.21 56.28 22.18
N ALA A 77 -45.37 56.55 21.55
CA ALA A 77 -45.59 57.53 20.46
C ALA A 77 -45.87 58.97 21.04
N PRO A 78 -46.31 60.03 20.29
CA PRO A 78 -46.65 60.15 18.85
C PRO A 78 -46.26 61.49 18.14
N ALA A 79 -46.89 61.76 16.98
CA ALA A 79 -47.19 63.06 16.32
C ALA A 79 -46.34 63.54 15.10
N SER A 80 -46.96 64.40 14.29
CA SER A 80 -46.64 64.80 12.89
C SER A 80 -46.61 66.35 12.77
N PRO A 81 -46.57 67.03 11.59
CA PRO A 81 -46.40 66.62 10.17
C PRO A 81 -45.10 67.24 9.56
N ALA A 82 -44.82 67.40 8.26
CA ALA A 82 -45.50 67.18 6.97
C ALA A 82 -44.43 66.76 5.90
N PHE A 83 -44.51 66.88 4.55
CA PHE A 83 -45.48 67.39 3.55
C PHE A 83 -45.10 66.81 2.15
N GLY A 84 -45.79 67.21 1.06
CA GLY A 84 -45.15 67.39 -0.26
C GLY A 84 -45.15 66.25 -1.31
N VAL A 85 -46.27 66.10 -2.03
CA VAL A 85 -46.36 65.71 -3.47
C VAL A 85 -45.34 64.72 -4.08
N SER A 86 -45.79 63.49 -4.37
CA SER A 86 -45.89 62.94 -5.75
C SER A 86 -46.35 61.47 -5.75
N SER A 87 -46.91 60.99 -6.87
CA SER A 87 -47.37 59.60 -7.03
C SER A 87 -46.56 58.87 -8.11
N PRO A 88 -45.96 57.70 -7.81
CA PRO A 88 -45.40 56.81 -8.82
C PRO A 88 -46.40 55.72 -9.23
N SER A 89 -46.56 55.52 -10.54
CA SER A 89 -47.42 54.50 -11.14
C SER A 89 -46.96 53.07 -10.86
N LYS A 90 -47.90 52.11 -10.82
CA LYS A 90 -47.61 50.66 -10.89
C LYS A 90 -46.72 50.34 -12.10
N ARG A 91 -45.50 49.82 -11.88
CA ARG A 91 -44.70 49.13 -12.90
C ARG A 91 -44.13 47.83 -12.35
N GLN A 92 -44.67 46.70 -12.80
CA GLN A 92 -44.07 45.37 -12.61
C GLN A 92 -42.76 45.31 -13.42
N PHE A 93 -41.61 45.05 -12.79
CA PHE A 93 -40.35 44.85 -13.50
C PHE A 93 -40.05 43.36 -13.71
N LYS A 94 -40.20 42.90 -14.96
CA LYS A 94 -40.13 41.49 -15.37
C LYS A 94 -38.70 40.96 -15.51
N VAL A 95 -37.85 41.11 -14.49
CA VAL A 95 -36.42 40.71 -14.56
C VAL A 95 -36.16 39.33 -13.93
N TRP A 96 -36.91 38.98 -12.88
CA TRP A 96 -36.68 37.80 -12.05
C TRP A 96 -36.58 36.44 -12.80
N PRO A 97 -37.47 36.08 -13.76
CA PRO A 97 -37.40 34.76 -14.40
C PRO A 97 -36.14 34.54 -15.23
N PHE A 98 -35.55 35.60 -15.80
CA PHE A 98 -34.31 35.50 -16.58
C PHE A 98 -33.08 35.30 -15.68
N VAL A 99 -33.08 35.87 -14.47
CA VAL A 99 -32.02 35.65 -13.48
C VAL A 99 -32.08 34.22 -12.95
N VAL A 100 -33.27 33.72 -12.59
CA VAL A 100 -33.46 32.33 -12.14
C VAL A 100 -33.08 31.34 -13.24
N ALA A 101 -33.53 31.55 -14.48
CA ALA A 101 -33.15 30.69 -15.61
C ALA A 101 -31.63 30.69 -15.88
N GLY A 102 -30.96 31.85 -15.73
CA GLY A 102 -29.51 31.96 -15.86
C GLY A 102 -28.74 31.18 -14.77
N VAL A 103 -29.20 31.23 -13.51
CA VAL A 103 -28.61 30.45 -12.41
C VAL A 103 -28.82 28.95 -12.61
N VAL A 104 -30.04 28.52 -12.97
CA VAL A 104 -30.33 27.10 -13.25
C VAL A 104 -29.49 26.58 -14.42
N ALA A 105 -29.35 27.36 -15.50
CA ALA A 105 -28.48 27.00 -16.62
C ALA A 105 -27.00 26.91 -16.20
N ALA A 106 -26.50 27.83 -15.37
CA ALA A 106 -25.13 27.79 -14.88
C ALA A 106 -24.86 26.57 -13.97
N VAL A 107 -25.79 26.22 -13.08
CA VAL A 107 -25.70 25.01 -12.24
C VAL A 107 -25.75 23.75 -13.10
N LEU A 108 -26.65 23.66 -14.09
CA LEU A 108 -26.69 22.53 -15.02
C LEU A 108 -25.39 22.42 -15.84
N ILE A 109 -24.81 23.53 -16.30
CA ILE A 109 -23.51 23.52 -17.00
C ILE A 109 -22.37 23.06 -16.08
N LEU A 110 -22.39 23.43 -14.80
CA LEU A 110 -21.40 22.95 -13.81
C LEU A 110 -21.57 21.46 -13.47
N VAL A 111 -22.81 20.99 -13.27
CA VAL A 111 -23.10 19.58 -12.93
C VAL A 111 -22.88 18.68 -14.14
N CYS A 112 -23.44 19.00 -15.30
CA CYS A 112 -23.24 18.24 -16.54
C CYS A 112 -21.80 18.37 -17.06
N GLY A 113 -21.16 19.54 -16.92
CA GLY A 113 -19.76 19.75 -17.32
C GLY A 113 -18.76 19.02 -16.41
N GLY A 114 -18.96 19.11 -15.08
CA GLY A 114 -18.19 18.32 -14.10
C GLY A 114 -18.41 16.82 -14.29
N GLY A 115 -19.66 16.39 -14.46
CA GLY A 115 -20.04 15.02 -14.80
C GLY A 115 -19.40 14.54 -16.11
N PHE A 116 -19.37 15.38 -17.15
CA PHE A 116 -18.71 15.07 -18.43
C PHE A 116 -17.19 15.01 -18.32
N LEU A 117 -16.55 15.85 -17.49
CA LEU A 117 -15.10 15.78 -17.24
C LEU A 117 -14.72 14.55 -16.41
N ILE A 118 -15.55 14.16 -15.43
CA ILE A 118 -15.38 12.91 -14.67
C ILE A 118 -15.61 11.72 -15.60
N TRP A 119 -16.70 11.70 -16.36
CA TRP A 119 -17.00 10.67 -17.36
C TRP A 119 -15.92 10.58 -18.43
N SER A 120 -15.37 11.69 -18.92
CA SER A 120 -14.26 11.73 -19.87
C SER A 120 -13.00 11.11 -19.29
N LYS A 121 -12.63 11.41 -18.04
CA LYS A 121 -11.49 10.78 -17.36
C LYS A 121 -11.71 9.30 -17.07
N VAL A 122 -12.90 8.92 -16.62
CA VAL A 122 -13.25 7.51 -16.33
C VAL A 122 -13.32 6.70 -17.61
N SER A 123 -13.93 7.21 -18.67
CA SER A 123 -14.00 6.53 -19.97
C SER A 123 -12.66 6.53 -20.72
N SER A 124 -11.79 7.52 -20.54
CA SER A 124 -10.41 7.42 -21.04
C SER A 124 -9.59 6.40 -20.25
N PHE A 125 -9.76 6.32 -18.92
CA PHE A 125 -9.09 5.32 -18.09
C PHE A 125 -9.58 3.88 -18.39
N VAL A 126 -10.88 3.66 -18.46
CA VAL A 126 -11.50 2.36 -18.82
C VAL A 126 -11.26 2.01 -20.29
N GLY A 127 -11.21 2.99 -21.18
CA GLY A 127 -10.81 2.82 -22.57
C GLY A 127 -9.36 2.37 -22.68
N GLN A 128 -8.47 3.01 -21.93
CA GLN A 128 -7.06 2.62 -21.81
C GLN A 128 -6.93 1.21 -21.24
N GLU A 129 -7.63 0.84 -20.16
CA GLU A 129 -7.62 -0.54 -19.66
C GLU A 129 -8.10 -1.55 -20.71
N ARG A 130 -9.16 -1.24 -21.49
CA ARG A 130 -9.62 -2.12 -22.57
C ARG A 130 -8.59 -2.28 -23.69
N GLU A 131 -7.98 -1.18 -24.12
CA GLU A 131 -6.98 -1.19 -25.19
C GLU A 131 -5.71 -1.94 -24.77
N TRP A 132 -5.20 -1.68 -23.56
CA TRP A 132 -4.02 -2.37 -23.00
C TRP A 132 -4.28 -3.86 -22.69
N VAL A 133 -5.51 -4.26 -22.36
CA VAL A 133 -5.88 -5.69 -22.21
C VAL A 133 -5.84 -6.44 -23.54
N SER A 134 -6.02 -5.76 -24.67
CA SER A 134 -6.02 -6.38 -26.01
C SER A 134 -4.63 -6.67 -26.59
N THR A 135 -3.55 -6.20 -25.95
CA THR A 135 -2.16 -6.30 -26.44
C THR A 135 -1.22 -7.06 -25.48
N LEU A 136 -1.78 -7.79 -24.51
CA LEU A 136 -1.00 -8.57 -23.54
C LEU A 136 -0.44 -9.87 -24.16
N PRO A 137 0.83 -10.24 -23.90
CA PRO A 137 1.45 -11.43 -24.48
C PRO A 137 0.69 -12.75 -24.24
N GLU A 138 0.73 -13.62 -25.25
CA GLU A 138 0.33 -15.02 -25.18
C GLU A 138 1.53 -15.97 -24.96
N GLU A 139 2.75 -15.46 -25.13
CA GLU A 139 4.02 -16.18 -24.94
C GLU A 139 4.24 -16.59 -23.47
N ASP A 140 4.82 -17.77 -23.22
CA ASP A 140 5.21 -18.17 -21.86
C ASP A 140 6.37 -17.32 -21.33
N TYR A 141 6.27 -16.91 -20.07
CA TYR A 141 7.26 -16.07 -19.42
C TYR A 141 8.70 -16.62 -19.48
N ALA A 142 8.88 -17.94 -19.42
CA ALA A 142 10.22 -18.54 -19.50
C ALA A 142 10.81 -18.44 -20.92
N ASP A 143 9.98 -18.52 -21.97
CA ASP A 143 10.42 -18.33 -23.37
C ASP A 143 10.71 -16.86 -23.69
N VAL A 144 9.91 -15.93 -23.14
CA VAL A 144 10.22 -14.51 -23.21
C VAL A 144 11.54 -14.21 -22.48
N ARG A 145 11.78 -14.76 -21.28
CA ARG A 145 13.09 -14.62 -20.60
C ARG A 145 14.25 -15.25 -21.38
N ARG A 146 14.06 -16.40 -22.04
CA ARG A 146 15.08 -17.07 -22.87
C ARG A 146 15.52 -16.20 -24.06
N SER A 147 14.57 -15.53 -24.70
CA SER A 147 14.79 -14.74 -25.92
C SER A 147 15.16 -13.26 -25.66
N PHE A 148 14.57 -12.62 -24.65
CA PHE A 148 14.73 -11.20 -24.36
C PHE A 148 16.14 -10.82 -23.89
N ARG A 149 16.58 -9.59 -24.21
CA ARG A 149 17.88 -9.04 -23.82
C ARG A 149 17.69 -7.59 -23.37
N THR A 150 18.07 -7.28 -22.13
CA THR A 150 17.89 -5.95 -21.53
C THR A 150 18.99 -4.95 -21.94
N ASP A 151 18.58 -3.72 -22.25
CA ASP A 151 19.45 -2.56 -22.48
C ASP A 151 19.65 -1.76 -21.18
N LEU A 152 20.56 -2.26 -20.35
CA LEU A 152 20.97 -1.63 -19.09
C LEU A 152 21.74 -0.33 -19.34
N VAL A 153 21.06 0.80 -19.10
CA VAL A 153 21.63 2.17 -19.12
C VAL A 153 22.42 2.48 -17.86
N GLN A 154 22.08 1.86 -16.73
CA GLN A 154 22.85 1.87 -15.48
C GLN A 154 23.39 0.47 -15.20
N ARG A 155 24.65 0.37 -14.76
CA ARG A 155 25.34 -0.91 -14.52
C ARG A 155 26.11 -0.83 -13.21
N GLY A 156 25.62 -1.52 -12.18
CA GLY A 156 26.23 -1.52 -10.84
C GLY A 156 25.39 -2.30 -9.83
N ALA A 157 25.61 -2.02 -8.54
CA ALA A 157 24.76 -2.47 -7.45
C ALA A 157 23.36 -1.82 -7.51
N PRO A 158 22.36 -2.36 -6.78
CA PRO A 158 21.06 -1.72 -6.63
C PRO A 158 21.16 -0.34 -5.93
N PRO A 159 20.12 0.51 -6.03
CA PRO A 159 20.13 1.86 -5.46
C PRO A 159 19.88 1.91 -3.93
N GLN A 160 19.77 0.77 -3.25
CA GLN A 160 19.61 0.69 -1.79
C GLN A 160 20.97 0.77 -1.09
N GLU A 161 21.06 1.59 -0.05
CA GLU A 161 22.23 1.65 0.85
C GLU A 161 22.32 0.34 1.65
N TRP A 162 23.51 -0.26 1.71
CA TRP A 162 23.74 -1.62 2.19
C TRP A 162 24.93 -1.73 3.15
N GLU A 163 24.94 -2.78 3.97
CA GLU A 163 26.02 -3.11 4.91
C GLU A 163 26.62 -4.50 4.60
N PRO A 164 27.90 -4.76 4.90
CA PRO A 164 28.55 -6.04 4.58
C PRO A 164 27.83 -7.22 5.25
N LEU A 165 27.66 -8.32 4.50
CA LEU A 165 26.89 -9.49 4.97
C LEU A 165 27.49 -10.15 6.23
N SER A 166 26.82 -9.93 7.36
CA SER A 166 26.90 -10.78 8.54
C SER A 166 26.15 -12.11 8.31
N THR A 167 26.37 -13.11 9.18
CA THR A 167 25.51 -14.29 9.25
C THR A 167 24.52 -14.10 10.39
N PRO A 168 23.19 -14.16 10.15
CA PRO A 168 22.18 -14.00 11.20
C PRO A 168 22.28 -15.08 12.29
N ASP A 169 21.84 -14.75 13.51
CA ASP A 169 21.87 -15.70 14.64
C ASP A 169 21.01 -16.94 14.36
N GLY A 170 21.60 -18.11 14.62
CA GLY A 170 21.00 -19.41 14.33
C GLY A 170 20.96 -19.81 12.85
N ALA A 171 21.38 -18.95 11.91
CA ALA A 171 21.47 -19.29 10.50
C ALA A 171 22.82 -19.94 10.16
N LYS A 172 22.80 -20.84 9.17
CA LYS A 172 23.99 -21.30 8.46
C LYS A 172 24.14 -20.49 7.18
N ARG A 173 25.26 -19.78 6.99
CA ARG A 173 25.61 -19.26 5.66
C ARG A 173 26.04 -20.41 4.74
N ILE A 174 25.56 -20.38 3.50
CA ILE A 174 26.14 -21.10 2.37
C ILE A 174 26.41 -20.11 1.23
N ASP A 175 27.18 -20.54 0.23
CA ASP A 175 27.27 -19.84 -1.05
C ASP A 175 26.74 -20.77 -2.16
N TYR A 176 25.92 -20.25 -3.06
CA TYR A 176 25.27 -20.95 -4.17
C TYR A 176 25.70 -20.39 -5.53
N ARG A 177 25.51 -21.16 -6.61
CA ARG A 177 26.01 -20.81 -7.94
C ARG A 177 24.87 -20.39 -8.89
N SER A 178 24.82 -19.10 -9.22
CA SER A 178 23.93 -18.58 -10.26
C SER A 178 24.70 -18.37 -11.57
N GLY A 179 24.72 -19.40 -12.42
CA GLY A 179 25.42 -19.39 -13.70
C GLY A 179 26.95 -19.27 -13.56
N ASN A 180 27.48 -18.06 -13.74
CA ASN A 180 28.89 -17.72 -13.51
C ASN A 180 29.14 -16.92 -12.22
N LEU A 181 28.09 -16.60 -11.46
CA LEU A 181 28.17 -15.94 -10.16
C LEU A 181 28.18 -16.97 -9.02
N THR A 182 28.89 -16.64 -7.95
CA THR A 182 28.72 -17.24 -6.63
C THR A 182 28.10 -16.19 -5.73
N LEU A 183 26.98 -16.51 -5.08
CA LEU A 183 26.16 -15.61 -4.26
C LEU A 183 25.91 -16.26 -2.91
N ALA A 184 25.71 -15.48 -1.84
CA ALA A 184 25.48 -16.03 -0.50
C ALA A 184 23.99 -16.29 -0.24
N ALA A 185 23.69 -17.28 0.58
CA ALA A 185 22.37 -17.47 1.16
C ALA A 185 22.49 -17.87 2.63
N PHE A 186 21.48 -17.55 3.42
CA PHE A 186 21.36 -18.01 4.80
C PHE A 186 20.27 -19.07 4.87
N VAL A 187 20.53 -20.19 5.53
CA VAL A 187 19.62 -21.33 5.58
C VAL A 187 19.58 -21.91 6.99
N ASP A 188 18.49 -22.58 7.35
CA ASP A 188 18.45 -23.37 8.58
C ASP A 188 19.60 -24.40 8.60
N PRO A 189 20.27 -24.59 9.76
CA PRO A 189 21.24 -25.66 9.93
C PRO A 189 20.59 -27.04 9.77
N PRO A 190 21.37 -28.09 9.49
CA PRO A 190 20.86 -29.46 9.50
C PRO A 190 20.20 -29.79 10.84
N LEU A 191 19.17 -30.61 10.78
CA LEU A 191 18.35 -30.99 11.92
C LEU A 191 19.09 -32.01 12.79
N SER A 192 18.66 -32.15 14.05
CA SER A 192 19.14 -33.20 14.96
C SER A 192 18.54 -34.58 14.69
N ASP A 193 17.66 -34.66 13.69
CA ASP A 193 17.00 -35.85 13.18
C ASP A 193 17.33 -35.96 11.69
N ASP A 194 17.62 -37.17 11.19
CA ASP A 194 17.92 -37.44 9.77
C ASP A 194 16.66 -37.36 8.87
N SER A 195 15.78 -36.39 9.14
CA SER A 195 14.48 -36.26 8.46
C SER A 195 14.46 -35.12 7.45
N GLU A 196 14.13 -35.47 6.20
CA GLU A 196 13.86 -34.50 5.14
C GLU A 196 12.57 -33.71 5.45
N ARG A 197 12.60 -32.40 5.24
CA ARG A 197 11.45 -31.51 5.47
C ARG A 197 11.23 -30.59 4.25
N PRO A 198 10.00 -30.09 4.03
CA PRO A 198 9.70 -29.23 2.88
C PRO A 198 10.57 -27.96 2.92
N GLY A 199 11.24 -27.68 1.79
CA GLY A 199 12.07 -26.49 1.62
C GLY A 199 11.21 -25.26 1.37
N LEU A 200 11.60 -24.10 1.91
CA LEU A 200 10.97 -22.83 1.61
C LEU A 200 12.02 -21.75 1.33
N LEU A 201 12.00 -21.21 0.12
CA LEU A 201 12.80 -20.06 -0.26
C LEU A 201 12.05 -18.78 0.09
N PHE A 202 12.56 -18.00 1.06
CA PHE A 202 11.97 -16.72 1.45
C PHE A 202 12.79 -15.54 0.89
N LEU A 203 12.16 -14.74 0.03
CA LEU A 203 12.79 -13.62 -0.66
C LEU A 203 12.48 -12.31 0.10
N HIS A 204 13.53 -11.59 0.48
CA HIS A 204 13.44 -10.40 1.32
C HIS A 204 12.88 -9.16 0.60
N GLY A 205 12.60 -8.11 1.38
CA GLY A 205 12.20 -6.81 0.85
C GLY A 205 13.39 -5.96 0.37
N GLY A 206 13.10 -4.96 -0.46
CA GLY A 206 14.12 -4.05 -0.98
C GLY A 206 15.14 -4.71 -1.92
N PHE A 207 16.36 -4.18 -1.92
CA PHE A 207 17.47 -4.58 -2.81
C PHE A 207 18.82 -4.61 -2.10
N ALA A 208 18.78 -4.86 -0.79
CA ALA A 208 19.93 -5.21 0.03
C ALA A 208 19.41 -5.93 1.27
N TYR A 209 20.02 -7.08 1.56
CA TYR A 209 19.75 -7.91 2.72
C TYR A 209 20.17 -7.21 4.02
N GLY A 210 19.42 -7.36 5.11
CA GLY A 210 19.82 -6.83 6.42
C GLY A 210 19.02 -7.33 7.63
N ASP A 211 19.22 -6.64 8.74
CA ASP A 211 18.60 -6.94 10.04
C ASP A 211 17.07 -7.01 9.93
N GLY A 212 16.49 -8.18 10.24
CA GLY A 212 15.06 -8.44 10.21
C GLY A 212 14.61 -9.36 9.06
N ASP A 213 15.40 -9.54 8.00
CA ASP A 213 15.00 -10.38 6.85
C ASP A 213 14.98 -11.88 7.20
N TRP A 214 15.92 -12.32 8.04
CA TRP A 214 15.95 -13.68 8.60
C TRP A 214 14.80 -13.90 9.59
N GLU A 215 14.56 -12.92 10.46
CA GLU A 215 13.53 -12.94 11.50
C GLU A 215 12.11 -12.90 10.89
N MET A 216 11.92 -12.19 9.79
CA MET A 216 10.65 -12.15 9.05
C MET A 216 10.23 -13.56 8.60
N ALA A 217 11.19 -14.41 8.27
CA ALA A 217 10.95 -15.79 7.84
C ALA A 217 10.72 -16.79 9.00
N GLN A 218 10.93 -16.39 10.26
CA GLN A 218 10.78 -17.24 11.46
C GLN A 218 9.46 -18.06 11.49
N PRO A 219 8.28 -17.52 11.14
CA PRO A 219 7.03 -18.29 11.25
C PRO A 219 6.95 -19.48 10.28
N TYR A 220 7.72 -19.50 9.19
CA TYR A 220 7.84 -20.69 8.33
C TYR A 220 8.73 -21.76 8.98
N ARG A 221 9.83 -21.34 9.63
CA ARG A 221 10.70 -22.22 10.42
C ARG A 221 9.92 -22.86 11.58
N ASP A 222 9.13 -22.07 12.31
CA ASP A 222 8.19 -22.53 13.35
C ASP A 222 7.11 -23.49 12.81
N ALA A 223 6.68 -23.30 11.55
CA ALA A 223 5.70 -24.16 10.89
C ALA A 223 6.28 -25.50 10.39
N GLY A 224 7.60 -25.67 10.44
CA GLY A 224 8.32 -26.92 10.14
C GLY A 224 9.08 -26.95 8.81
N TYR A 225 9.08 -25.87 8.02
CA TYR A 225 9.87 -25.80 6.79
C TYR A 225 11.37 -25.71 7.11
N VAL A 226 12.23 -26.07 6.14
CA VAL A 226 13.64 -25.67 6.11
C VAL A 226 13.73 -24.42 5.26
N VAL A 227 14.08 -23.28 5.86
CA VAL A 227 14.01 -21.99 5.18
C VAL A 227 15.39 -21.55 4.71
N MET A 228 15.45 -21.06 3.48
CA MET A 228 16.59 -20.33 2.92
C MET A 228 16.19 -18.91 2.53
N THR A 229 17.00 -17.93 2.92
CA THR A 229 16.92 -16.53 2.48
C THR A 229 18.17 -16.21 1.63
N PRO A 230 18.04 -16.14 0.29
CA PRO A 230 19.17 -15.85 -0.59
C PRO A 230 19.46 -14.34 -0.65
N THR A 231 20.73 -14.00 -0.89
CA THR A 231 21.14 -12.70 -1.45
C THR A 231 21.26 -12.83 -2.97
N LEU A 232 20.99 -11.75 -3.70
CA LEU A 232 20.91 -11.72 -5.16
C LEU A 232 22.09 -10.94 -5.76
N ARG A 233 22.19 -10.93 -7.10
CA ARG A 233 23.33 -10.28 -7.80
C ARG A 233 23.46 -8.79 -7.47
N GLY A 234 24.67 -8.36 -7.10
CA GLY A 234 25.01 -6.96 -6.81
C GLY A 234 24.55 -6.43 -5.44
N GLU A 235 23.77 -7.17 -4.66
CA GLU A 235 23.34 -6.77 -3.31
C GLU A 235 24.50 -6.90 -2.30
N ASN A 236 24.62 -5.99 -1.33
CA ASN A 236 25.58 -6.08 -0.22
C ASN A 236 27.06 -6.38 -0.62
N GLY A 237 27.48 -5.98 -1.84
CA GLY A 237 28.80 -6.27 -2.40
C GLY A 237 28.93 -7.61 -3.13
N GLN A 238 27.84 -8.35 -3.35
CA GLN A 238 27.79 -9.54 -4.19
C GLN A 238 28.20 -9.26 -5.64
N SER A 239 28.67 -10.30 -6.32
CA SER A 239 29.01 -10.22 -7.74
C SER A 239 27.78 -10.05 -8.64
N GLY A 240 27.98 -9.47 -9.82
CA GLY A 240 26.94 -9.28 -10.84
C GLY A 240 26.51 -7.83 -11.02
N LYS A 241 25.29 -7.60 -11.49
CA LYS A 241 24.70 -6.29 -11.77
C LYS A 241 23.21 -6.33 -11.49
N PHE A 242 22.68 -5.27 -10.88
CA PHE A 242 21.26 -5.07 -10.72
C PHE A 242 20.56 -4.86 -12.08
N THR A 243 19.42 -5.51 -12.28
CA THR A 243 18.60 -5.40 -13.51
C THR A 243 17.13 -5.10 -13.23
N LEU A 244 16.74 -4.97 -11.96
CA LEU A 244 15.36 -4.90 -11.47
C LEU A 244 14.55 -6.15 -11.88
N TYR A 245 14.77 -7.26 -11.18
CA TYR A 245 14.03 -8.52 -11.27
C TYR A 245 14.19 -9.37 -12.55
N PHE A 246 14.80 -8.90 -13.64
CA PHE A 246 14.88 -9.69 -14.88
C PHE A 246 15.88 -10.85 -14.76
N ASP A 247 17.12 -10.53 -14.42
CA ASP A 247 18.21 -11.49 -14.20
C ASP A 247 18.11 -12.15 -12.82
N GLU A 248 17.63 -11.41 -11.82
CA GLU A 248 17.51 -11.84 -10.41
C GLU A 248 16.56 -13.04 -10.24
N VAL A 249 15.57 -13.21 -11.13
CA VAL A 249 14.76 -14.45 -11.20
C VAL A 249 15.63 -15.69 -11.51
N GLY A 250 16.76 -15.52 -12.20
CA GLY A 250 17.76 -16.58 -12.38
C GLY A 250 18.48 -16.93 -11.07
N ASP A 251 18.77 -15.94 -10.24
CA ASP A 251 19.36 -16.15 -8.91
C ASP A 251 18.38 -16.89 -7.98
N VAL A 252 17.11 -16.49 -7.99
CA VAL A 252 16.03 -17.15 -7.23
C VAL A 252 15.88 -18.62 -7.63
N LEU A 253 15.93 -18.96 -8.93
CA LEU A 253 15.86 -20.35 -9.37
C LEU A 253 17.12 -21.15 -9.00
N ALA A 254 18.31 -20.55 -9.08
CA ALA A 254 19.56 -21.18 -8.65
C ALA A 254 19.62 -21.38 -7.12
N ALA A 255 19.01 -20.48 -6.33
CA ALA A 255 18.87 -20.65 -4.89
C ALA A 255 17.84 -21.75 -4.54
N ALA A 256 16.77 -21.91 -5.33
CA ALA A 256 15.84 -23.03 -5.19
C ALA A 256 16.52 -24.38 -5.48
N ASP A 257 17.35 -24.46 -6.54
CA ASP A 257 18.17 -25.65 -6.83
C ASP A 257 19.14 -25.96 -5.67
N ALA A 258 19.79 -24.93 -5.10
CA ALA A 258 20.72 -25.09 -3.98
C ALA A 258 20.04 -25.46 -2.65
N LEU A 259 18.78 -25.06 -2.45
CA LEU A 259 17.94 -25.46 -1.32
C LEU A 259 17.51 -26.93 -1.45
N ALA A 260 17.06 -27.34 -2.65
CA ALA A 260 16.68 -28.72 -2.95
C ALA A 260 17.86 -29.71 -2.82
N ALA A 261 19.08 -29.26 -3.12
CA ALA A 261 20.30 -30.08 -3.00
C ALA A 261 20.81 -30.29 -1.55
N LEU A 262 20.08 -29.84 -0.52
CA LEU A 262 20.45 -30.07 0.88
C LEU A 262 19.92 -31.42 1.38
N PRO A 263 20.73 -32.28 2.02
CA PRO A 263 20.36 -33.65 2.42
C PRO A 263 19.41 -33.74 3.63
N TYR A 264 18.66 -32.67 3.90
CA TYR A 264 17.63 -32.55 4.93
C TYR A 264 16.40 -31.79 4.39
N VAL A 265 16.29 -31.66 3.06
CA VAL A 265 15.21 -31.02 2.33
C VAL A 265 14.57 -32.02 1.39
N ASP A 266 13.25 -32.10 1.40
CA ASP A 266 12.46 -32.86 0.42
C ASP A 266 12.39 -32.04 -0.89
N ASP A 267 13.07 -32.52 -1.93
CA ASP A 267 13.25 -31.82 -3.21
C ASP A 267 11.98 -31.74 -4.08
N GLU A 268 11.01 -32.64 -3.85
CA GLU A 268 9.68 -32.54 -4.44
C GLU A 268 8.75 -31.56 -3.67
N GLN A 269 9.20 -31.01 -2.54
CA GLN A 269 8.42 -30.11 -1.68
C GLN A 269 9.07 -28.72 -1.47
N ILE A 270 9.56 -28.11 -2.55
CA ILE A 270 10.09 -26.73 -2.52
C ILE A 270 8.97 -25.69 -2.67
N PHE A 271 8.91 -24.72 -1.78
CA PHE A 271 7.98 -23.58 -1.79
C PHE A 271 8.73 -22.26 -1.97
N VAL A 272 8.06 -21.22 -2.47
CA VAL A 272 8.62 -19.86 -2.55
C VAL A 272 7.67 -18.82 -1.97
N ALA A 273 8.19 -17.95 -1.13
CA ALA A 273 7.47 -16.79 -0.62
C ALA A 273 8.36 -15.55 -0.63
N GLY A 274 7.79 -14.35 -0.57
CA GLY A 274 8.60 -13.15 -0.38
C GLY A 274 7.82 -11.88 -0.13
N HIS A 275 8.48 -10.89 0.48
CA HIS A 275 7.91 -9.58 0.77
C HIS A 275 8.32 -8.54 -0.27
N SER A 276 7.40 -7.65 -0.68
CA SER A 276 7.73 -6.45 -1.46
C SER A 276 8.48 -6.75 -2.77
N ALA A 277 9.76 -6.38 -2.87
CA ALA A 277 10.66 -6.79 -3.94
C ALA A 277 10.72 -8.33 -4.11
N GLY A 278 11.00 -9.06 -3.03
CA GLY A 278 10.93 -10.52 -2.97
C GLY A 278 9.53 -11.09 -3.27
N GLY A 279 8.46 -10.36 -2.97
CA GLY A 279 7.10 -10.74 -3.37
C GLY A 279 6.88 -10.67 -4.88
N SER A 280 7.44 -9.63 -5.51
CA SER A 280 7.48 -9.48 -6.97
C SER A 280 8.30 -10.61 -7.61
N LEU A 281 9.47 -10.91 -7.05
CA LEU A 281 10.32 -12.03 -7.49
C LEU A 281 9.65 -13.40 -7.32
N ALA A 282 8.95 -13.65 -6.21
CA ALA A 282 8.24 -14.91 -5.97
C ALA A 282 7.18 -15.18 -7.05
N ALA A 283 6.44 -14.13 -7.46
CA ALA A 283 5.47 -14.23 -8.55
C ALA A 283 6.16 -14.50 -9.91
N LEU A 284 7.26 -13.80 -10.23
CA LEU A 284 8.01 -14.03 -11.47
C LEU A 284 8.70 -15.41 -11.50
N ALA A 285 9.22 -15.90 -10.38
CA ALA A 285 9.84 -17.21 -10.26
C ALA A 285 8.81 -18.35 -10.46
N ALA A 286 7.62 -18.20 -9.89
CA ALA A 286 6.48 -19.09 -10.10
C ALA A 286 5.91 -19.05 -11.54
N MET A 287 6.23 -18.01 -12.33
CA MET A 287 6.01 -17.98 -13.78
C MET A 287 7.17 -18.56 -14.58
N ALA A 288 8.39 -18.48 -14.05
CA ALA A 288 9.60 -18.93 -14.76
C ALA A 288 9.81 -20.45 -14.65
N SER A 289 9.42 -21.08 -13.52
CA SER A 289 9.62 -22.52 -13.29
C SER A 289 8.46 -23.18 -12.54
N ASP A 290 8.31 -24.46 -12.87
CA ASP A 290 7.48 -25.52 -12.29
C ASP A 290 8.01 -26.13 -10.98
N ARG A 291 9.31 -25.98 -10.66
CA ARG A 291 9.98 -26.41 -9.42
C ARG A 291 9.20 -26.17 -8.12
N PHE A 292 8.39 -25.11 -8.06
CA PHE A 292 7.72 -24.68 -6.84
C PHE A 292 6.40 -25.41 -6.65
N ARG A 293 6.22 -26.08 -5.52
CA ARG A 293 4.99 -26.79 -5.15
C ARG A 293 3.80 -25.84 -4.94
N ALA A 294 4.07 -24.65 -4.41
CA ALA A 294 3.18 -23.49 -4.38
C ALA A 294 3.97 -22.20 -4.09
N ALA A 295 3.39 -21.03 -4.41
CA ALA A 295 4.04 -19.73 -4.27
C ALA A 295 3.20 -18.67 -3.54
N ALA A 296 3.86 -17.72 -2.85
CA ALA A 296 3.21 -16.60 -2.17
C ALA A 296 3.93 -15.26 -2.39
N SER A 297 3.25 -14.29 -2.99
CA SER A 297 3.68 -12.88 -3.02
C SER A 297 3.04 -12.16 -1.83
N LEU A 298 3.83 -11.46 -1.02
CA LEU A 298 3.35 -10.63 0.10
C LEU A 298 3.68 -9.16 -0.19
N SER A 299 2.66 -8.34 -0.45
CA SER A 299 2.81 -6.92 -0.87
C SER A 299 3.72 -6.73 -2.10
N GLY A 300 3.79 -7.74 -2.97
CA GLY A 300 4.55 -7.72 -4.21
C GLY A 300 3.93 -6.84 -5.29
N CYS A 301 4.77 -6.22 -6.12
CA CYS A 301 4.35 -5.36 -7.20
C CYS A 301 4.16 -6.18 -8.50
N MET A 302 2.96 -6.11 -9.09
CA MET A 302 2.65 -6.82 -10.34
C MET A 302 2.87 -5.95 -11.61
N ASP A 303 3.21 -4.66 -11.46
CA ASP A 303 3.53 -3.72 -12.56
C ASP A 303 4.72 -2.81 -12.21
N GLN A 304 5.90 -3.08 -12.78
CA GLN A 304 7.13 -2.39 -12.43
C GLN A 304 7.24 -0.95 -12.97
N ARG A 305 6.23 -0.45 -13.69
CA ARG A 305 6.12 1.00 -13.92
C ARG A 305 5.94 1.79 -12.62
N LEU A 306 5.45 1.14 -11.55
CA LEU A 306 5.44 1.70 -10.20
C LEU A 306 6.83 1.82 -9.55
N ASN A 307 7.85 1.16 -10.14
CA ASN A 307 9.26 1.18 -9.71
C ASN A 307 10.17 1.77 -10.81
N ALA A 308 9.63 2.67 -11.66
CA ALA A 308 10.37 3.29 -12.76
C ALA A 308 11.48 4.25 -12.29
N ASP A 309 11.40 4.78 -11.07
CA ASP A 309 12.43 5.65 -10.48
C ASP A 309 13.75 4.94 -10.18
N ILE A 310 13.70 3.61 -10.01
CA ILE A 310 14.87 2.74 -9.75
C ILE A 310 15.26 1.84 -10.94
N ALA A 311 14.61 1.98 -12.09
CA ALA A 311 14.81 1.11 -13.25
C ALA A 311 16.19 1.34 -13.92
N PRO A 312 17.09 0.33 -13.94
CA PRO A 312 18.45 0.48 -14.49
C PRO A 312 18.54 0.34 -16.02
N PHE A 313 17.39 0.28 -16.72
CA PHE A 313 17.25 -0.03 -18.14
C PHE A 313 16.64 1.12 -18.95
N ARG A 314 16.62 0.99 -20.28
CA ARG A 314 15.98 1.95 -21.18
C ARG A 314 14.46 1.97 -20.98
N GLN A 315 13.98 2.91 -20.17
CA GLN A 315 12.56 3.10 -19.88
C GLN A 315 11.70 3.49 -21.09
N SER A 316 12.30 3.85 -22.23
CA SER A 316 11.58 4.07 -23.50
C SER A 316 11.32 2.77 -24.30
N ASP A 317 11.75 1.61 -23.80
CA ASP A 317 11.30 0.30 -24.29
C ASP A 317 10.29 -0.30 -23.29
N GLU A 318 9.02 -0.30 -23.68
CA GLU A 318 7.93 -0.89 -22.87
C GLU A 318 8.14 -2.39 -22.59
N ARG A 319 8.88 -3.13 -23.43
CA ARG A 319 9.17 -4.55 -23.15
C ARG A 319 10.02 -4.74 -21.90
N GLU A 320 10.90 -3.79 -21.57
CA GLU A 320 11.70 -3.85 -20.33
C GLU A 320 10.80 -3.80 -19.09
N PHE A 321 9.74 -2.99 -19.10
CA PHE A 321 8.75 -2.99 -18.03
C PHE A 321 7.87 -4.24 -18.07
N GLN A 322 7.39 -4.67 -19.26
CA GLN A 322 6.57 -5.87 -19.40
C GLN A 322 7.26 -7.11 -18.82
N VAL A 323 8.51 -7.41 -19.24
CA VAL A 323 9.28 -8.61 -18.84
C VAL A 323 9.63 -8.69 -17.35
N ARG A 324 9.40 -7.63 -16.58
CA ARG A 324 9.58 -7.58 -15.11
C ARG A 324 8.27 -7.56 -14.33
N SER A 325 7.13 -7.51 -15.02
CA SER A 325 5.82 -7.22 -14.46
C SER A 325 4.90 -8.45 -14.54
N PRO A 326 4.66 -9.16 -13.41
CA PRO A 326 3.82 -10.37 -13.38
C PRO A 326 2.47 -10.23 -14.11
N ARG A 327 1.80 -9.06 -14.06
CA ARG A 327 0.47 -8.89 -14.66
C ARG A 327 0.39 -9.20 -16.16
N TYR A 328 1.51 -9.07 -16.89
CA TYR A 328 1.57 -9.30 -18.34
C TYR A 328 1.57 -10.80 -18.67
N TYR A 329 2.20 -11.64 -17.83
CA TYR A 329 2.29 -13.10 -18.00
C TYR A 329 1.46 -13.86 -16.97
N ALA A 330 0.32 -13.32 -16.57
CA ALA A 330 -0.58 -13.95 -15.60
C ALA A 330 -1.08 -15.35 -16.03
N SER A 331 -0.94 -15.71 -17.31
CA SER A 331 -1.20 -17.05 -17.87
C SER A 331 -0.01 -18.03 -17.77
N SER A 332 1.14 -17.61 -17.23
CA SER A 332 2.37 -18.42 -17.13
C SER A 332 2.67 -18.98 -15.75
N PHE A 333 1.83 -18.77 -14.74
CA PHE A 333 2.02 -19.36 -13.40
C PHE A 333 2.00 -20.89 -13.50
N LYS A 334 3.10 -21.54 -13.11
CA LYS A 334 3.29 -23.00 -13.18
C LYS A 334 2.90 -23.74 -11.91
N CYS A 335 2.58 -23.01 -10.83
CA CYS A 335 2.13 -23.57 -9.56
C CYS A 335 0.99 -22.76 -8.92
N PRO A 336 0.20 -23.38 -8.01
CA PRO A 336 -0.77 -22.67 -7.20
C PRO A 336 -0.13 -21.48 -6.49
N THR A 337 -0.72 -20.29 -6.64
CA THR A 337 -0.10 -19.03 -6.18
C THR A 337 -1.09 -18.16 -5.41
N ARG A 338 -0.62 -17.47 -4.36
CA ARG A 338 -1.41 -16.45 -3.64
C ARG A 338 -0.73 -15.09 -3.65
N LEU A 339 -1.49 -14.06 -3.98
CA LEU A 339 -1.04 -12.66 -4.06
C LEU A 339 -1.65 -11.89 -2.88
N TYR A 340 -0.97 -11.91 -1.74
CA TYR A 340 -1.37 -11.17 -0.55
C TYR A 340 -0.95 -9.70 -0.69
N VAL A 341 -1.85 -8.79 -0.32
CA VAL A 341 -1.65 -7.34 -0.42
C VAL A 341 -2.28 -6.64 0.80
N GLY A 342 -1.64 -5.62 1.34
CA GLY A 342 -2.19 -4.83 2.43
C GLY A 342 -3.46 -4.08 2.01
N SER A 343 -4.44 -3.99 2.91
CA SER A 343 -5.74 -3.36 2.64
C SER A 343 -5.63 -1.88 2.29
N GLN A 344 -4.53 -1.21 2.68
CA GLN A 344 -4.22 0.18 2.37
C GLN A 344 -3.44 0.36 1.05
N GLU A 345 -2.96 -0.73 0.44
CA GLU A 345 -2.05 -0.71 -0.72
C GLU A 345 -2.81 -0.66 -2.06
N ILE A 346 -3.68 0.33 -2.23
CA ILE A 346 -4.71 0.35 -3.29
C ILE A 346 -4.19 0.03 -4.71
N LEU A 347 -3.04 0.58 -5.10
CA LEU A 347 -2.44 0.35 -6.43
C LEU A 347 -1.91 -1.08 -6.61
N LEU A 348 -1.23 -1.62 -5.59
CA LEU A 348 -0.71 -2.99 -5.62
C LEU A 348 -1.85 -4.00 -5.55
N ALA A 349 -2.90 -3.70 -4.77
CA ALA A 349 -4.09 -4.54 -4.68
C ALA A 349 -4.85 -4.62 -6.02
N SER A 350 -5.08 -3.49 -6.70
CA SER A 350 -5.67 -3.49 -8.04
C SER A 350 -4.85 -4.33 -9.05
N SER A 351 -3.53 -4.15 -9.05
CA SER A 351 -2.63 -4.88 -9.94
C SER A 351 -2.59 -6.40 -9.64
N ALA A 352 -2.63 -6.79 -8.36
CA ALA A 352 -2.74 -8.18 -7.93
C ALA A 352 -4.11 -8.81 -8.27
N GLU A 353 -5.20 -8.10 -8.07
CA GLU A 353 -6.56 -8.56 -8.36
C GLU A 353 -6.79 -8.73 -9.87
N GLY A 354 -6.27 -7.82 -10.70
CA GLY A 354 -6.23 -7.97 -12.15
C GLY A 354 -5.40 -9.17 -12.59
N THR A 355 -4.20 -9.34 -12.03
CA THR A 355 -3.30 -10.47 -12.30
C THR A 355 -3.97 -11.81 -11.98
N ALA A 356 -4.48 -11.99 -10.75
CA ALA A 356 -5.20 -13.19 -10.35
C ALA A 356 -6.49 -13.44 -11.17
N THR A 357 -7.11 -12.39 -11.71
CA THR A 357 -8.30 -12.53 -12.55
C THR A 357 -7.96 -12.97 -13.99
N ARG A 358 -6.84 -12.50 -14.58
CA ARG A 358 -6.35 -13.05 -15.86
C ARG A 358 -5.89 -14.50 -15.70
N ALA A 359 -5.17 -14.81 -14.62
CA ALA A 359 -4.70 -16.17 -14.31
C ALA A 359 -5.85 -17.18 -14.14
N ARG A 360 -6.89 -16.85 -13.36
CA ARG A 360 -8.08 -17.71 -13.19
C ARG A 360 -8.86 -17.92 -14.49
N LYS A 361 -8.91 -16.91 -15.37
CA LYS A 361 -9.50 -17.05 -16.72
C LYS A 361 -8.71 -18.01 -17.62
N ALA A 362 -7.42 -18.21 -17.35
CA ALA A 362 -6.59 -19.24 -17.98
C ALA A 362 -6.63 -20.61 -17.25
N GLY A 363 -7.53 -20.79 -16.26
CA GLY A 363 -7.69 -22.04 -15.52
C GLY A 363 -6.70 -22.27 -14.36
N LEU A 364 -5.88 -21.28 -14.02
CA LEU A 364 -4.81 -21.41 -13.01
C LEU A 364 -5.32 -21.08 -11.60
N ASP A 365 -4.88 -21.84 -10.57
CA ASP A 365 -5.20 -21.54 -9.16
C ASP A 365 -4.33 -20.40 -8.61
N VAL A 366 -4.67 -19.17 -9.03
CA VAL A 366 -4.03 -17.94 -8.60
C VAL A 366 -5.07 -17.01 -8.00
N GLN A 367 -4.87 -16.59 -6.75
CA GLN A 367 -5.87 -15.79 -6.03
C GLN A 367 -5.19 -14.61 -5.33
N ALA A 368 -5.77 -13.41 -5.49
CA ALA A 368 -5.37 -12.24 -4.73
C ALA A 368 -6.22 -12.14 -3.45
N GLN A 369 -5.61 -11.71 -2.34
CA GLN A 369 -6.31 -11.52 -1.07
C GLN A 369 -5.82 -10.26 -0.37
N ARG A 370 -6.76 -9.34 -0.07
CA ARG A 370 -6.49 -8.19 0.79
C ARG A 370 -6.35 -8.63 2.24
N ILE A 371 -5.31 -8.15 2.90
CA ILE A 371 -4.93 -8.45 4.29
C ILE A 371 -4.97 -7.14 5.09
N PRO A 372 -5.65 -7.06 6.25
CA PRO A 372 -5.73 -5.82 7.02
C PRO A 372 -4.33 -5.27 7.38
N GLY A 373 -4.00 -4.07 6.86
CA GLY A 373 -2.72 -3.40 7.15
C GLY A 373 -2.19 -2.49 6.05
N ASP A 374 -1.05 -1.87 6.37
CA ASP A 374 -0.11 -1.21 5.46
C ASP A 374 0.90 -2.23 4.86
N HIS A 375 1.87 -1.75 4.07
CA HIS A 375 2.90 -2.56 3.38
C HIS A 375 3.76 -3.44 4.31
N PHE A 376 3.78 -3.20 5.62
CA PHE A 376 4.61 -3.93 6.59
C PHE A 376 3.76 -4.67 7.64
N THR A 377 2.71 -4.05 8.15
CA THR A 377 1.80 -4.65 9.14
C THR A 377 0.96 -5.80 8.58
N SER A 378 0.67 -5.79 7.28
CA SER A 378 -0.03 -6.88 6.60
C SER A 378 0.84 -8.14 6.41
N VAL A 379 2.17 -8.03 6.53
CA VAL A 379 3.11 -9.13 6.26
C VAL A 379 2.93 -10.28 7.25
N THR A 380 2.93 -10.02 8.56
CA THR A 380 2.80 -11.09 9.57
C THR A 380 1.50 -11.89 9.46
N PRO A 381 0.32 -11.27 9.23
CA PRO A 381 -0.89 -12.01 8.87
C PRO A 381 -0.79 -12.73 7.51
N ALA A 382 -0.22 -12.10 6.47
CA ALA A 382 -0.05 -12.71 5.15
C ALA A 382 0.83 -13.97 5.18
N ILE A 383 1.91 -13.97 5.98
CA ILE A 383 2.74 -15.15 6.24
C ILE A 383 1.89 -16.28 6.83
N ARG A 384 1.05 -16.02 7.84
CA ARG A 384 0.15 -17.03 8.44
C ARG A 384 -0.87 -17.58 7.43
N HIS A 385 -1.42 -16.73 6.55
CA HIS A 385 -2.27 -17.18 5.46
C HIS A 385 -1.50 -18.05 4.46
N SER A 386 -0.28 -17.68 4.08
CA SER A 386 0.55 -18.46 3.15
C SER A 386 0.95 -19.83 3.72
N ILE A 387 1.30 -19.93 5.00
CA ILE A 387 1.55 -21.22 5.68
C ILE A 387 0.29 -22.10 5.66
N THR A 388 -0.87 -21.50 5.90
CA THR A 388 -2.17 -22.20 5.86
C THR A 388 -2.54 -22.66 4.44
N PHE A 389 -2.05 -21.96 3.42
CA PHE A 389 -2.17 -22.31 2.01
C PHE A 389 -1.19 -23.44 1.64
N PHE A 390 0.12 -23.26 1.86
CA PHE A 390 1.18 -24.25 1.55
C PHE A 390 0.94 -25.61 2.22
N ARG A 391 0.41 -25.62 3.46
CA ARG A 391 0.00 -26.86 4.17
C ARG A 391 -1.01 -27.72 3.40
N ARG A 392 -1.73 -27.18 2.40
CA ARG A 392 -2.67 -27.92 1.54
C ARG A 392 -1.99 -28.60 0.34
N HIS A 393 -0.73 -28.26 0.06
CA HIS A 393 0.05 -28.76 -1.06
C HIS A 393 1.20 -29.69 -0.63
N LEU A 394 1.45 -29.82 0.69
CA LEU A 394 2.40 -30.79 1.26
C LEU A 394 2.02 -32.25 0.93
N LYS A 395 3.01 -33.13 0.94
CA LYS A 395 2.82 -34.59 0.90
C LYS A 395 2.07 -35.08 2.14
N SER A 396 1.24 -36.11 1.97
CA SER A 396 0.54 -36.78 3.07
C SER A 396 1.54 -37.43 4.04
N GLY A 397 1.44 -37.11 5.33
CA GLY A 397 2.29 -37.65 6.40
C GLY A 397 3.07 -36.57 7.16
N PHE A 398 3.34 -35.40 6.53
CA PHE A 398 4.00 -34.30 7.23
C PHE A 398 3.09 -33.72 8.32
N THR A 399 3.49 -33.88 9.59
CA THR A 399 2.77 -33.36 10.76
C THR A 399 3.54 -32.16 11.32
N PRO A 400 3.03 -30.91 11.20
CA PRO A 400 3.74 -29.73 11.68
C PRO A 400 3.96 -29.76 13.20
N ARG A 401 5.14 -29.33 13.67
CA ARG A 401 5.49 -29.26 15.11
C ARG A 401 4.59 -28.30 15.92
N MET A 402 3.80 -27.44 15.26
CA MET A 402 2.86 -26.54 15.93
C MET A 402 1.53 -26.35 15.18
N THR A 403 0.43 -26.51 15.93
CA THR A 403 -0.86 -25.91 15.61
C THR A 403 -0.76 -24.40 15.76
N LEU A 404 -0.73 -23.68 14.65
CA LEU A 404 -0.97 -22.23 14.64
C LEU A 404 -2.39 -21.98 15.20
N PRO A 405 -2.60 -20.94 16.02
CA PRO A 405 -3.94 -20.58 16.47
C PRO A 405 -4.82 -20.26 15.24
N PRO A 406 -6.11 -20.62 15.26
CA PRO A 406 -7.00 -20.43 14.11
C PRO A 406 -7.01 -18.95 13.72
N ILE A 407 -6.66 -18.68 12.46
CA ILE A 407 -6.82 -17.35 11.89
C ILE A 407 -8.33 -17.10 11.84
N ALA A 408 -8.79 -16.06 12.53
CA ALA A 408 -10.14 -15.55 12.32
C ALA A 408 -10.24 -15.10 10.85
N THR A 409 -10.91 -15.90 10.02
CA THR A 409 -11.25 -15.49 8.66
C THR A 409 -12.16 -14.28 8.76
N PRO A 410 -11.75 -13.08 8.31
CA PRO A 410 -12.75 -12.09 7.97
C PRO A 410 -13.63 -12.72 6.90
N GLU A 411 -14.95 -12.57 7.04
CA GLU A 411 -15.84 -12.83 5.91
C GLU A 411 -15.39 -11.90 4.79
N VAL A 412 -14.91 -12.48 3.69
CA VAL A 412 -14.64 -11.70 2.47
C VAL A 412 -16.02 -11.33 1.95
N PRO A 413 -16.43 -10.04 1.98
CA PRO A 413 -17.70 -9.66 1.41
C PRO A 413 -17.65 -10.04 -0.07
N SER A 414 -18.56 -10.92 -0.48
CA SER A 414 -18.65 -11.35 -1.86
C SER A 414 -19.11 -10.16 -2.67
N PHE A 415 -18.15 -9.47 -3.30
CA PHE A 415 -18.44 -8.41 -4.25
C PHE A 415 -19.06 -9.03 -5.50
N GLU A 416 -20.36 -9.25 -5.44
CA GLU A 416 -21.18 -9.25 -6.65
C GLU A 416 -20.91 -7.92 -7.37
N PRO A 417 -20.61 -7.94 -8.68
CA PRO A 417 -20.44 -6.70 -9.43
C PRO A 417 -21.77 -5.94 -9.38
N PRO A 418 -21.77 -4.61 -9.19
CA PRO A 418 -23.00 -3.85 -9.13
C PRO A 418 -23.79 -4.06 -10.42
N THR A 419 -25.00 -4.61 -10.30
CA THR A 419 -25.94 -4.77 -11.41
C THR A 419 -26.41 -3.39 -11.84
N PHE A 420 -25.66 -2.78 -12.76
CA PHE A 420 -26.15 -1.68 -13.56
C PHE A 420 -27.32 -2.19 -14.40
N GLU A 421 -28.54 -1.94 -13.93
CA GLU A 421 -29.67 -1.86 -14.84
C GLU A 421 -29.33 -0.78 -15.89
N PRO A 422 -29.31 -1.11 -17.19
CA PRO A 422 -29.09 -0.10 -18.21
C PRO A 422 -30.26 0.89 -18.19
N PRO A 423 -30.02 2.22 -18.21
CA PRO A 423 -31.10 3.18 -18.21
C PRO A 423 -32.00 2.94 -19.44
N THR A 424 -33.29 2.73 -19.20
CA THR A 424 -34.30 2.57 -20.24
C THR A 424 -34.49 3.90 -20.98
N PHE A 425 -33.69 4.10 -22.03
CA PHE A 425 -33.91 5.16 -23.01
C PHE A 425 -35.18 4.87 -23.80
N GLU A 426 -36.20 5.72 -23.63
CA GLU A 426 -37.28 5.80 -24.61
C GLU A 426 -36.69 6.21 -25.98
N PRO A 427 -37.08 5.54 -27.08
CA PRO A 427 -36.55 5.87 -28.40
C PRO A 427 -37.09 7.24 -28.87
N PRO A 428 -36.24 8.13 -29.41
CA PRO A 428 -36.68 9.46 -29.83
C PRO A 428 -37.68 9.38 -30.98
N THR A 429 -38.82 10.05 -30.82
CA THR A 429 -40.00 9.96 -31.70
C THR A 429 -39.89 10.83 -32.97
N SER A 430 -38.77 10.75 -33.69
CA SER A 430 -38.63 11.27 -35.06
C SER A 430 -37.43 10.65 -35.80
N PRO A 431 -37.55 10.33 -37.11
CA PRO A 431 -36.43 9.86 -37.91
C PRO A 431 -35.46 11.00 -38.23
N VAL A 432 -34.23 10.91 -37.74
CA VAL A 432 -33.14 11.84 -38.08
C VAL A 432 -32.27 11.20 -39.16
N THR A 433 -32.29 11.75 -40.37
CA THR A 433 -31.45 11.30 -41.48
C THR A 433 -29.97 11.63 -41.22
N PRO A 434 -29.03 10.67 -41.35
CA PRO A 434 -27.61 10.95 -41.15
C PRO A 434 -27.04 11.83 -42.28
N PRO A 435 -26.19 12.83 -41.98
CA PRO A 435 -25.55 13.67 -43.00
C PRO A 435 -24.48 12.89 -43.77
N THR A 436 -24.42 13.10 -45.09
CA THR A 436 -23.42 12.47 -45.97
C THR A 436 -22.04 13.07 -45.76
N ILE A 437 -21.03 12.22 -45.50
CA ILE A 437 -19.63 12.62 -45.36
C ILE A 437 -18.94 12.65 -46.74
N PRO A 438 -18.33 13.77 -47.18
CA PRO A 438 -17.50 13.81 -48.37
C PRO A 438 -16.19 13.02 -48.19
N GLY A 439 -15.71 12.37 -49.26
CA GLY A 439 -14.46 11.60 -49.24
C GLY A 439 -13.19 12.48 -49.07
N PRO A 440 -12.07 11.89 -48.60
CA PRO A 440 -10.88 12.66 -48.23
C PRO A 440 -10.08 13.15 -49.44
N SER A 441 -10.05 14.47 -49.64
CA SER A 441 -9.06 15.14 -50.49
C SER A 441 -7.79 15.47 -49.67
N SER A 442 -6.67 14.82 -49.96
CA SER A 442 -5.42 14.99 -49.19
C SER A 442 -4.66 16.28 -49.54
N PRO A 443 -4.38 17.18 -48.57
CA PRO A 443 -3.31 18.16 -48.69
C PRO A 443 -1.98 17.57 -48.20
N SER A 444 -0.89 17.82 -48.92
CA SER A 444 0.46 17.35 -48.56
C SER A 444 1.02 18.10 -47.35
N TYR A 445 0.98 17.48 -46.17
CA TYR A 445 1.57 18.05 -44.96
C TYR A 445 3.10 17.95 -44.96
N THR A 446 3.78 19.08 -45.08
CA THR A 446 5.23 19.16 -44.82
C THR A 446 5.44 19.49 -43.34
N PRO A 447 6.12 18.65 -42.54
CA PRO A 447 6.27 18.91 -41.12
C PRO A 447 7.10 20.18 -40.87
N PRO A 448 6.68 21.07 -39.96
CA PRO A 448 7.48 22.24 -39.59
C PRO A 448 8.77 21.77 -38.90
N ARG A 449 9.89 22.40 -39.26
CA ARG A 449 11.18 22.20 -38.60
C ARG A 449 11.00 22.45 -37.09
N PRO A 450 11.42 21.54 -36.19
CA PRO A 450 11.21 21.72 -34.76
C PRO A 450 11.90 23.02 -34.31
N PRO A 451 11.27 23.82 -33.42
CA PRO A 451 11.94 24.98 -32.86
C PRO A 451 13.19 24.52 -32.12
N SER A 452 14.27 25.29 -32.27
CA SER A 452 15.52 25.04 -31.55
C SER A 452 15.31 25.32 -30.06
N PHE A 453 14.82 24.32 -29.33
CA PHE A 453 14.90 24.30 -27.88
C PHE A 453 16.37 24.30 -27.48
N THR A 454 16.91 25.49 -27.22
CA THR A 454 17.82 25.64 -26.08
C THR A 454 17.12 24.96 -24.92
N PRO A 455 17.68 23.90 -24.31
CA PRO A 455 17.03 23.29 -23.17
C PRO A 455 16.82 24.39 -22.13
N PRO A 456 15.64 24.49 -21.49
CA PRO A 456 15.56 25.32 -20.29
C PRO A 456 16.68 24.82 -19.38
N SER A 457 17.53 25.72 -18.90
CA SER A 457 18.50 25.37 -17.87
C SER A 457 17.70 24.75 -16.75
N HIS A 458 17.78 23.42 -16.60
CA HIS A 458 16.95 22.73 -15.64
C HIS A 458 17.14 23.44 -14.31
N PRO A 459 16.07 23.71 -13.53
CA PRO A 459 16.28 23.73 -12.11
C PRO A 459 16.87 22.35 -11.81
N SER A 460 18.19 22.29 -11.64
CA SER A 460 18.80 21.21 -10.89
C SER A 460 17.99 21.19 -9.62
N PHE A 461 17.24 20.11 -9.40
CA PHE A 461 16.59 19.87 -8.12
C PHE A 461 17.72 19.61 -7.14
N SER A 462 18.33 20.71 -6.70
CA SER A 462 19.27 20.78 -5.61
C SER A 462 18.61 20.01 -4.50
N GLN A 463 19.32 18.98 -4.02
CA GLN A 463 18.80 18.11 -3.01
C GLN A 463 18.78 18.89 -1.70
N SER A 464 17.75 19.73 -1.50
CA SER A 464 17.33 20.31 -0.22
C SER A 464 16.87 19.17 0.70
N ARG A 465 17.82 18.30 1.03
CA ARG A 465 17.79 17.29 2.08
C ARG A 465 17.84 18.08 3.38
N ALA A 466 16.68 18.55 3.81
CA ALA A 466 16.55 18.95 5.18
C ALA A 466 16.74 17.71 6.08
N VAL A 467 17.25 17.94 7.28
CA VAL A 467 17.58 16.89 8.24
C VAL A 467 16.93 17.22 9.56
N VAL A 468 16.27 16.24 10.18
CA VAL A 468 15.82 16.31 11.56
C VAL A 468 16.81 15.53 12.42
N VAL A 469 17.39 16.18 13.43
CA VAL A 469 18.20 15.53 14.45
C VAL A 469 17.39 15.52 15.75
N PHE A 470 17.16 14.33 16.28
CA PHE A 470 16.54 14.10 17.58
C PHE A 470 17.64 13.71 18.57
N GLU A 471 17.66 14.35 19.73
CA GLU A 471 18.45 13.90 20.88
C GLU A 471 17.77 12.66 21.48
N ILE A 472 18.52 11.58 21.69
CA ILE A 472 18.09 10.39 22.42
C ILE A 472 18.71 10.44 23.81
N LEU A 473 17.88 10.64 24.83
CA LEU A 473 18.26 10.56 26.24
C LEU A 473 18.25 9.12 26.76
N GLY A 474 17.49 8.24 26.11
CA GLY A 474 17.34 6.82 26.47
C GLY A 474 16.45 6.06 25.48
N TYR A 475 16.45 4.73 25.57
CA TYR A 475 15.57 3.86 24.78
C TYR A 475 15.17 2.61 25.58
N GLU A 476 13.87 2.38 25.75
CA GLU A 476 13.28 1.31 26.57
C GLU A 476 12.48 0.29 25.74
N GLY A 477 12.94 -0.02 24.53
CA GLY A 477 12.34 -1.05 23.67
C GLY A 477 13.23 -2.28 23.47
N ARG A 478 12.64 -3.35 22.93
CA ARG A 478 13.31 -4.65 22.67
C ARG A 478 13.87 -4.80 21.25
N MET A 479 13.71 -3.79 20.40
CA MET A 479 14.19 -3.82 19.02
C MET A 479 15.51 -3.03 18.88
N PRO A 480 16.36 -3.31 17.88
CA PRO A 480 17.47 -2.43 17.54
C PRO A 480 16.98 -1.00 17.30
N LYS A 481 17.66 0.01 17.87
CA LYS A 481 17.19 1.41 17.86
C LYS A 481 16.88 1.90 16.45
N ARG A 482 17.75 1.64 15.48
CA ARG A 482 17.53 2.05 14.08
C ARG A 482 16.26 1.44 13.48
N SER A 483 15.98 0.17 13.76
CA SER A 483 14.78 -0.55 13.29
C SER A 483 13.50 -0.10 14.02
N ALA A 484 13.59 0.26 15.30
CA ALA A 484 12.49 0.87 16.05
C ALA A 484 12.16 2.28 15.53
N ALA A 485 13.19 3.10 15.30
CA ALA A 485 13.06 4.43 14.70
C ALA A 485 12.44 4.37 13.30
N ARG A 486 12.87 3.40 12.47
CA ARG A 486 12.30 3.16 11.14
C ARG A 486 10.81 2.81 11.22
N HIS A 487 10.42 1.87 12.09
CA HIS A 487 9.00 1.52 12.29
C HIS A 487 8.14 2.67 12.86
N ALA A 488 8.71 3.52 13.72
CA ALA A 488 8.02 4.71 14.22
C ALA A 488 7.75 5.73 13.10
N LEU A 489 8.78 6.04 12.31
CA LEU A 489 8.78 7.16 11.38
C LEU A 489 8.20 6.83 10.00
N ILE A 490 8.19 5.56 9.58
CA ILE A 490 7.71 5.14 8.23
C ILE A 490 6.22 5.40 7.98
N ARG A 491 5.41 5.59 9.04
CA ARG A 491 3.99 5.97 8.94
C ARG A 491 3.77 7.48 8.77
N ILE A 492 4.83 8.27 8.85
CA ILE A 492 4.77 9.71 8.65
C ILE A 492 5.11 9.97 7.17
N PRO A 493 4.32 10.78 6.45
CA PRO A 493 4.70 11.29 5.13
C PRO A 493 6.07 12.00 5.18
N TRP A 494 6.64 12.36 4.02
CA TRP A 494 7.89 13.15 3.85
C TRP A 494 9.19 12.62 4.48
N VAL A 495 9.15 11.60 5.36
CA VAL A 495 10.35 10.88 5.85
C VAL A 495 10.99 10.10 4.71
N ASP A 496 12.32 10.07 4.64
CA ASP A 496 13.07 9.12 3.80
C ASP A 496 13.51 7.93 4.68
N PRO A 497 12.77 6.80 4.69
CA PRO A 497 13.01 5.71 5.64
C PRO A 497 14.26 4.90 5.34
N VAL A 498 15.00 5.23 4.28
CA VAL A 498 16.35 4.69 4.02
C VAL A 498 17.39 5.44 4.86
N ARG A 499 17.16 6.74 5.11
CA ARG A 499 18.13 7.68 5.69
C ARG A 499 17.87 7.95 7.16
N ILE A 500 18.00 6.87 7.94
CA ILE A 500 17.94 6.88 9.41
C ILE A 500 19.28 6.40 9.96
N GLU A 501 20.02 7.34 10.56
CA GLU A 501 21.27 7.10 11.26
C GLU A 501 21.01 7.21 12.78
N VAL A 502 21.63 6.34 13.57
CA VAL A 502 21.60 6.40 15.04
C VAL A 502 23.04 6.44 15.54
N ASN A 503 23.46 7.57 16.10
CA ASN A 503 24.77 7.71 16.73
C ASN A 503 24.62 7.58 18.24
N GLU A 504 24.93 6.40 18.76
CA GLU A 504 24.84 6.12 20.20
C GLU A 504 25.84 6.94 21.02
N SER A 505 27.05 7.14 20.50
CA SER A 505 28.12 7.88 21.20
C SER A 505 27.81 9.36 21.39
N ALA A 506 27.01 9.93 20.50
CA ALA A 506 26.55 11.32 20.54
C ALA A 506 25.07 11.45 20.97
N GLY A 507 24.43 10.36 21.42
CA GLY A 507 23.02 10.37 21.85
C GLY A 507 22.07 10.97 20.82
N THR A 508 22.20 10.65 19.52
CA THR A 508 21.43 11.29 18.44
C THR A 508 20.87 10.33 17.41
N LEU A 509 19.73 10.71 16.84
CA LEU A 509 19.01 10.04 15.76
C LEU A 509 18.78 11.05 14.64
N THR A 510 19.34 10.78 13.46
CA THR A 510 19.36 11.70 12.31
C THR A 510 18.46 11.13 11.21
N VAL A 511 17.51 11.95 10.74
CA VAL A 511 16.49 11.56 9.75
C VAL A 511 16.57 12.48 8.53
N GLY A 512 16.82 11.90 7.36
CA GLY A 512 16.65 12.59 6.08
C GLY A 512 15.17 12.79 5.75
N VAL A 513 14.80 13.99 5.30
CA VAL A 513 13.42 14.30 4.89
C VAL A 513 13.37 14.88 3.48
N ARG A 514 12.27 14.62 2.77
CA ARG A 514 12.02 15.11 1.40
C ARG A 514 10.98 16.23 1.43
N GLY A 515 11.37 17.42 1.87
CA GLY A 515 10.49 18.60 1.79
C GLY A 515 10.86 19.76 2.72
N ARG A 516 10.19 20.91 2.52
CA ARG A 516 10.35 22.14 3.33
C ARG A 516 9.39 22.23 4.52
N SER A 517 8.49 21.25 4.71
CA SER A 517 7.55 21.20 5.82
C SER A 517 7.64 19.84 6.50
N VAL A 518 7.87 19.86 7.81
CA VAL A 518 8.16 18.69 8.65
C VAL A 518 7.44 18.87 9.97
N SER A 519 6.59 17.92 10.34
CA SER A 519 6.01 17.88 11.69
C SER A 519 6.99 17.19 12.65
N THR A 520 7.96 17.97 13.14
CA THR A 520 8.94 17.50 14.13
C THR A 520 8.26 16.98 15.40
N ALA A 521 7.13 17.57 15.80
CA ALA A 521 6.32 17.12 16.92
C ALA A 521 5.67 15.73 16.69
N ALA A 522 5.15 15.46 15.48
CA ALA A 522 4.61 14.14 15.16
C ALA A 522 5.70 13.06 15.11
N ALA A 523 6.86 13.39 14.54
CA ALA A 523 8.02 12.49 14.50
C ALA A 523 8.59 12.20 15.91
N LYS A 524 8.68 13.23 16.77
CA LYS A 524 9.04 13.06 18.18
C LYS A 524 8.03 12.14 18.89
N SER A 525 6.74 12.39 18.77
CA SER A 525 5.71 11.56 19.42
C SER A 525 5.68 10.12 18.92
N ALA A 526 5.96 9.87 17.64
CA ALA A 526 6.06 8.52 17.09
C ALA A 526 7.28 7.77 17.66
N LEU A 527 8.43 8.43 17.80
CA LEU A 527 9.62 7.87 18.45
C LEU A 527 9.37 7.59 19.94
N GLU A 528 8.71 8.50 20.66
CA GLU A 528 8.32 8.31 22.07
C GLU A 528 7.40 7.09 22.24
N GLN A 529 6.41 6.92 21.35
CA GLN A 529 5.54 5.73 21.32
C GLN A 529 6.29 4.42 21.00
N ALA A 530 7.44 4.49 20.33
CA ALA A 530 8.32 3.35 20.08
C ALA A 530 9.36 3.10 21.19
N GLY A 531 9.31 3.87 22.28
CA GLY A 531 10.16 3.69 23.46
C GLY A 531 11.40 4.59 23.53
N PHE A 532 11.53 5.59 22.65
CA PHE A 532 12.62 6.58 22.74
C PHE A 532 12.31 7.69 23.74
N GLN A 533 13.24 7.98 24.65
CA GLN A 533 13.21 9.21 25.44
C GLN A 533 13.84 10.33 24.59
N VAL A 534 13.00 11.10 23.90
CA VAL A 534 13.47 12.13 22.95
C VAL A 534 13.67 13.47 23.66
N GLY A 535 14.88 14.03 23.59
CA GLY A 535 15.24 15.33 24.14
C GLY A 535 14.91 16.48 23.17
N ALA A 536 15.90 17.33 22.89
CA ALA A 536 15.85 18.36 21.87
C ALA A 536 15.56 17.79 20.46
N THR A 537 15.02 18.64 19.58
CA THR A 537 14.79 18.29 18.18
C THR A 537 15.19 19.47 17.31
N THR A 538 16.22 19.28 16.47
CA THR A 538 16.76 20.32 15.59
C THR A 538 16.42 20.01 14.14
N TYR A 539 15.72 20.93 13.48
CA TYR A 539 15.52 20.88 12.03
C TYR A 539 16.56 21.76 11.33
N LYS A 540 17.30 21.19 10.38
CA LYS A 540 18.25 21.91 9.52
C LYS A 540 17.78 21.80 8.07
N GLY A 541 17.25 22.89 7.53
CA GLY A 541 17.02 23.02 6.09
C GLY A 541 18.28 23.48 5.36
N GLN A 542 18.43 23.04 4.10
CA GLN A 542 19.37 23.57 3.11
C GLN A 542 18.59 24.23 1.96
#